data_AF-A0AAD0TWG3-F1
#
_entry.id   AF-A0AAD0TWG3-F1
#
_cell.length_a   1.000
_cell.length_b   1.000
_cell.length_c   1.000
_cell.angle_alpha   90.00
_cell.angle_beta   90.00
_cell.angle_gamma   90.00
#
_symmetry.space_group_name_H-M   'P 1'
#
loop_
_entity.id
_entity.type
_entity.pdbx_description
1 polymer ?
#
loop_
_entity_poly.entity_id
_entity_poly.type
_entity_poly.pdbx_seq_one_letter_code
_entity_poly.pdbx_strand_id
1 'polypeptide(L)'
;MYSYYIEECEPEVGLIRDAKVGVLNNAELGFGGRLIVNSDTTDLVVKDLLGQVQSEVKIHLTLAPKLHTDLGLSDDKKVYRFSINLNKKTLAKDFHFSVHLNQNNHEVQLFNGFIQPVELPDKVLLIVGSPRSGTSALGKACRKALKAQAHGESHVIEGVSKALKDTEIFFEDSITAGINGNLVNSVPKTVLLAEHLNMLRNIYKLYYGDIIHLDKTPGIPMLHSLPFAFMAWPNAKVIFCKRRAMENIQSRLIKFPKVNFFQHAKQWKQSFITWRQSRQKITQLLKRNDWFVEVDQYDMAVSAEKVCIELGKFLRLTKSEEKRLLLQLSSTDRPEQTSALTLKAKSLQDFNWSESQLDELRKCCDKEMIMQNYSYSDTYYLNNDQEETND
;
A
#
# COMPACT_ATOMS: atom_id res chain seq x y z
N MET A 1 -17.31 -1.59 14.55
CA MET A 1 -16.89 -1.02 13.25
C MET A 1 -16.80 -2.17 12.26
N TYR A 2 -16.82 -1.87 10.97
CA TYR A 2 -16.67 -2.88 9.92
C TYR A 2 -15.55 -2.48 8.96
N SER A 3 -14.85 -3.46 8.40
CA SER A 3 -13.99 -3.26 7.23
C SER A 3 -14.61 -3.94 6.04
N TYR A 4 -14.40 -3.41 4.84
CA TYR A 4 -14.85 -4.05 3.62
C TYR A 4 -13.74 -4.14 2.58
N TYR A 5 -13.89 -5.09 1.68
CA TYR A 5 -13.07 -5.23 0.48
C TYR A 5 -13.95 -5.66 -0.70
N ILE A 6 -13.66 -5.13 -1.90
CA ILE A 6 -14.31 -5.53 -3.15
C ILE A 6 -13.24 -5.75 -4.24
N GLU A 7 -13.25 -6.94 -4.82
CA GLU A 7 -12.46 -7.38 -5.96
C GLU A 7 -13.27 -7.23 -7.26
N GLU A 8 -12.60 -6.85 -8.34
CA GLU A 8 -13.17 -6.87 -9.70
C GLU A 8 -12.71 -8.15 -10.40
N CYS A 9 -13.67 -8.97 -10.85
CA CYS A 9 -13.41 -10.23 -11.54
C CYS A 9 -13.28 -10.02 -13.06
N GLU A 10 -14.11 -9.14 -13.63
CA GLU A 10 -14.21 -8.86 -15.08
C GLU A 10 -14.16 -7.33 -15.30
N PRO A 11 -12.99 -6.68 -15.18
CA PRO A 11 -12.85 -5.21 -15.15
C PRO A 11 -13.17 -4.52 -16.48
N GLU A 12 -13.13 -5.25 -17.60
CA GLU A 12 -13.58 -4.79 -18.91
C GLU A 12 -15.11 -4.69 -19.00
N VAL A 13 -15.84 -5.61 -18.33
CA VAL A 13 -17.30 -5.59 -18.21
C VAL A 13 -17.75 -4.65 -17.09
N GLY A 14 -17.27 -4.85 -15.86
CA GLY A 14 -17.69 -4.12 -14.67
C GLY A 14 -16.52 -3.44 -13.97
N LEU A 15 -16.58 -2.11 -13.78
CA LEU A 15 -15.53 -1.34 -13.11
C LEU A 15 -16.09 -0.49 -11.96
N ILE A 16 -15.52 -0.66 -10.76
CA ILE A 16 -15.83 0.11 -9.56
C ILE A 16 -15.10 1.45 -9.60
N ARG A 17 -15.85 2.54 -9.37
CA ARG A 17 -15.27 3.89 -9.30
C ARG A 17 -14.91 4.30 -7.87
N ASP A 18 -15.60 3.74 -6.88
CA ASP A 18 -15.41 4.03 -5.46
C ASP A 18 -14.21 3.31 -4.85
N ALA A 19 -13.96 3.58 -3.57
CA ALA A 19 -12.94 2.89 -2.79
C ALA A 19 -13.30 1.40 -2.67
N LYS A 20 -12.35 0.54 -3.04
CA LYS A 20 -12.46 -0.92 -2.97
C LYS A 20 -12.18 -1.47 -1.58
N VAL A 21 -11.55 -0.67 -0.72
CA VAL A 21 -11.29 -1.02 0.67
C VAL A 21 -11.58 0.19 1.56
N GLY A 22 -12.17 -0.06 2.72
CA GLY A 22 -12.49 1.00 3.67
C GLY A 22 -13.04 0.49 4.98
N VAL A 23 -13.50 1.44 5.80
CA VAL A 23 -14.16 1.18 7.07
C VAL A 23 -15.57 1.74 7.06
N LEU A 24 -16.49 1.08 7.75
CA LEU A 24 -17.88 1.47 7.89
C LEU A 24 -18.25 1.54 9.37
N ASN A 25 -19.07 2.53 9.73
CA ASN A 25 -19.61 2.64 11.09
C ASN A 25 -20.69 1.57 11.34
N ASN A 26 -21.49 1.30 10.31
CA ASN A 26 -22.55 0.28 10.27
C ASN A 26 -22.24 -0.71 9.14
N ALA A 27 -22.85 -1.89 9.11
CA ALA A 27 -22.70 -2.85 8.01
C ALA A 27 -23.55 -2.45 6.79
N GLU A 28 -23.40 -1.18 6.38
CA GLU A 28 -24.03 -0.56 5.23
C GLU A 28 -22.94 -0.17 4.21
N LEU A 29 -22.86 -0.92 3.11
CA LEU A 29 -21.87 -0.73 2.07
C LEU A 29 -22.55 -0.25 0.78
N GLY A 30 -22.29 0.99 0.41
CA GLY A 30 -22.66 1.56 -0.89
C GLY A 30 -21.45 1.62 -1.81
N PHE A 31 -21.58 1.12 -3.04
CA PHE A 31 -20.57 1.30 -4.09
C PHE A 31 -21.21 1.37 -5.47
N GLY A 32 -20.51 1.99 -6.40
CA GLY A 32 -20.96 2.22 -7.75
C GLY A 32 -19.83 2.24 -8.76
N GLY A 33 -20.24 2.24 -10.01
CA GLY A 33 -19.31 2.03 -11.10
C GLY A 33 -19.94 2.15 -12.48
N ARG A 34 -19.27 1.52 -13.44
CA ARG A 34 -19.77 1.37 -14.81
C ARG A 34 -19.88 -0.10 -15.18
N LEU A 35 -20.82 -0.40 -16.05
CA LEU A 35 -21.04 -1.71 -16.66
C LEU A 35 -21.09 -1.54 -18.18
N ILE A 36 -20.37 -2.38 -18.93
CA ILE A 36 -20.44 -2.47 -20.40
C ILE A 36 -21.06 -3.82 -20.77
N VAL A 37 -22.09 -3.82 -21.61
CA VAL A 37 -22.82 -5.03 -22.03
C VAL A 37 -23.15 -5.00 -23.52
N ASN A 38 -23.56 -6.16 -24.07
CA ASN A 38 -23.93 -6.30 -25.49
C ASN A 38 -25.45 -6.30 -25.75
N SER A 39 -26.28 -6.15 -24.72
CA SER A 39 -27.73 -6.30 -24.84
C SER A 39 -28.52 -5.30 -24.00
N ASP A 40 -29.80 -5.22 -24.32
CA ASP A 40 -30.77 -4.28 -23.75
C ASP A 40 -31.26 -4.71 -22.36
N THR A 41 -31.29 -6.01 -22.11
CA THR A 41 -31.63 -6.58 -20.82
C THR A 41 -30.37 -6.87 -20.02
N THR A 42 -30.31 -6.27 -18.83
CA THR A 42 -29.26 -6.49 -17.85
C THR A 42 -29.86 -6.41 -16.46
N ASP A 43 -29.82 -7.53 -15.74
CA ASP A 43 -30.12 -7.54 -14.32
C ASP A 43 -28.84 -7.80 -13.56
N LEU A 44 -28.57 -6.95 -12.56
CA LEU A 44 -27.55 -7.22 -11.57
C LEU A 44 -28.19 -7.92 -10.38
N VAL A 45 -27.54 -8.97 -9.90
CA VAL A 45 -27.99 -9.73 -8.74
C VAL A 45 -26.85 -9.83 -7.76
N VAL A 46 -27.14 -9.67 -6.47
CA VAL A 46 -26.17 -9.93 -5.41
C VAL A 46 -26.50 -11.27 -4.76
N LYS A 47 -25.49 -12.12 -4.64
CA LYS A 47 -25.57 -13.43 -3.99
C LYS A 47 -24.65 -13.47 -2.78
N ASP A 48 -25.00 -14.25 -1.76
CA ASP A 48 -24.07 -14.58 -0.69
C ASP A 48 -23.12 -15.74 -1.09
N LEU A 49 -22.28 -16.16 -0.15
CA LEU A 49 -21.33 -17.27 -0.34
C LEU A 49 -22.00 -18.60 -0.70
N LEU A 50 -23.27 -18.81 -0.33
CA LEU A 50 -24.04 -20.02 -0.64
C LEU A 50 -24.81 -19.89 -1.96
N GLY A 51 -24.60 -18.80 -2.70
CA GLY A 51 -25.30 -18.51 -3.96
C GLY A 51 -26.72 -18.01 -3.79
N GLN A 52 -27.17 -17.70 -2.56
CA GLN A 52 -28.53 -17.24 -2.30
C GLN A 52 -28.66 -15.76 -2.66
N VAL A 53 -29.68 -15.44 -3.46
CA VAL A 53 -29.99 -14.08 -3.88
C VAL A 53 -30.38 -13.23 -2.68
N GLN A 54 -29.74 -12.07 -2.54
CA GLN A 54 -29.95 -11.15 -1.42
C GLN A 54 -31.05 -10.13 -1.80
N SER A 55 -32.25 -10.33 -1.28
CA SER A 55 -33.43 -9.50 -1.59
C SER A 55 -33.40 -8.10 -0.96
N GLU A 56 -32.60 -7.89 0.09
CA GLU A 56 -32.50 -6.60 0.80
C GLU A 56 -31.51 -5.61 0.15
N VAL A 57 -30.99 -5.94 -1.03
CA VAL A 57 -30.00 -5.11 -1.74
C VAL A 57 -30.71 -4.14 -2.68
N LYS A 58 -30.41 -2.84 -2.54
CA LYS A 58 -30.91 -1.83 -3.47
C LYS A 58 -29.91 -1.65 -4.61
N ILE A 59 -30.36 -1.96 -5.82
CA ILE A 59 -29.58 -1.82 -7.04
C ILE A 59 -30.24 -0.76 -7.92
N HIS A 60 -29.45 0.21 -8.36
CA HIS A 60 -29.85 1.20 -9.35
C HIS A 60 -28.96 1.06 -10.57
N LEU A 61 -29.58 0.93 -11.74
CA LEU A 61 -28.91 0.88 -13.02
C LEU A 61 -29.45 1.99 -13.92
N THR A 62 -28.57 2.75 -14.55
CA THR A 62 -28.98 3.88 -15.41
C THR A 62 -28.12 3.90 -16.67
N LEU A 63 -28.77 3.87 -17.84
CA LEU A 63 -28.08 3.98 -19.12
C LEU A 63 -27.29 5.30 -19.16
N ALA A 64 -26.05 5.25 -19.65
CA ALA A 64 -25.16 6.41 -19.66
C ALA A 64 -24.62 6.71 -21.08
N PRO A 65 -25.45 7.26 -22.00
CA PRO A 65 -25.07 7.48 -23.39
C PRO A 65 -23.81 8.34 -23.57
N LYS A 66 -23.64 9.37 -22.75
CA LYS A 66 -22.42 10.20 -22.79
C LYS A 66 -21.15 9.38 -22.51
N LEU A 67 -21.22 8.45 -21.55
CA LEU A 67 -20.08 7.59 -21.23
C LEU A 67 -19.79 6.59 -22.36
N HIS A 68 -20.79 6.23 -23.16
CA HIS A 68 -20.60 5.36 -24.34
C HIS A 68 -19.68 6.04 -25.34
N THR A 69 -20.01 7.30 -25.67
CA THR A 69 -19.20 8.14 -26.56
C THR A 69 -17.80 8.41 -25.98
N ASP A 70 -17.70 8.76 -24.69
CA ASP A 70 -16.41 9.04 -24.04
C ASP A 70 -15.46 7.83 -24.05
N LEU A 71 -16.02 6.61 -24.06
CA LEU A 71 -15.26 5.36 -24.09
C LEU A 71 -15.02 4.84 -25.52
N GLY A 72 -15.56 5.49 -26.55
CA GLY A 72 -15.41 5.06 -27.95
C GLY A 72 -15.96 3.65 -28.21
N LEU A 73 -17.07 3.29 -27.55
CA LEU A 73 -17.66 1.96 -27.68
C LEU A 73 -18.39 1.82 -29.02
N SER A 74 -18.45 0.60 -29.54
CA SER A 74 -19.24 0.27 -30.73
C SER A 74 -20.74 0.32 -30.44
N ASP A 75 -21.55 0.47 -31.50
CA ASP A 75 -23.01 0.65 -31.41
C ASP A 75 -23.74 -0.56 -30.79
N ASP A 76 -23.14 -1.76 -30.85
CA ASP A 76 -23.66 -2.99 -30.23
C ASP A 76 -23.44 -3.02 -28.71
N LYS A 77 -22.65 -2.10 -28.16
CA LYS A 77 -22.37 -2.01 -26.72
C LYS A 77 -23.28 -0.97 -26.07
N LYS A 78 -23.75 -1.29 -24.87
CA LYS A 78 -24.38 -0.32 -23.97
C LYS A 78 -23.54 -0.15 -22.73
N VAL A 79 -23.53 1.07 -22.20
CA VAL A 79 -22.88 1.37 -20.92
C VAL A 79 -23.88 1.89 -19.92
N TYR A 80 -23.84 1.33 -18.72
CA TYR A 80 -24.66 1.72 -17.59
C TYR A 80 -23.79 2.24 -16.46
N ARG A 81 -24.34 3.18 -15.69
CA ARG A 81 -23.88 3.46 -14.33
C ARG A 81 -24.68 2.58 -13.38
N PHE A 82 -23.99 2.00 -12.41
CA PHE A 82 -24.64 1.23 -11.36
C PHE A 82 -24.34 1.82 -9.98
N SER A 83 -25.27 1.61 -9.04
CA SER A 83 -25.07 1.78 -7.60
C SER A 83 -25.70 0.60 -6.89
N ILE A 84 -24.95 -0.02 -5.98
CA ILE A 84 -25.35 -1.14 -5.15
C ILE A 84 -25.24 -0.68 -3.70
N ASN A 85 -26.32 -0.84 -2.94
CA ASN A 85 -26.34 -0.58 -1.51
C ASN A 85 -26.71 -1.87 -0.76
N LEU A 86 -25.73 -2.43 -0.08
CA LEU A 86 -25.85 -3.58 0.81
C LEU A 86 -26.15 -3.06 2.22
N ASN A 87 -27.32 -3.37 2.76
CA ASN A 87 -27.65 -3.03 4.15
C ASN A 87 -27.82 -4.31 4.97
N LYS A 88 -26.90 -4.55 5.91
CA LYS A 88 -27.02 -5.61 6.91
C LYS A 88 -27.22 -4.97 8.28
N LYS A 89 -28.46 -5.00 8.79
CA LYS A 89 -28.82 -4.38 10.08
C LYS A 89 -27.92 -4.82 11.23
N THR A 90 -27.56 -6.10 11.28
CA THR A 90 -26.66 -6.67 12.28
C THR A 90 -25.78 -7.71 11.63
N LEU A 91 -24.47 -7.61 11.85
CA LEU A 91 -23.51 -8.55 11.29
C LEU A 91 -22.55 -9.05 12.37
N ALA A 92 -22.71 -10.32 12.77
CA ALA A 92 -21.90 -10.96 13.81
C ALA A 92 -20.72 -11.79 13.25
N LYS A 93 -20.73 -12.07 11.94
CA LYS A 93 -19.72 -12.84 11.22
C LYS A 93 -19.46 -12.17 9.88
N ASP A 94 -18.40 -12.54 9.19
CA ASP A 94 -18.10 -12.00 7.87
C ASP A 94 -19.27 -12.23 6.90
N PHE A 95 -19.67 -11.17 6.20
CA PHE A 95 -20.64 -11.26 5.11
C PHE A 95 -19.89 -11.24 3.79
N HIS A 96 -19.77 -12.40 3.15
CA HIS A 96 -19.23 -12.54 1.81
C HIS A 96 -20.35 -12.42 0.78
N PHE A 97 -20.07 -11.68 -0.29
CA PHE A 97 -21.02 -11.49 -1.38
C PHE A 97 -20.32 -11.54 -2.73
N SER A 98 -21.11 -11.85 -3.75
CA SER A 98 -20.74 -11.75 -5.15
C SER A 98 -21.82 -10.98 -5.91
N VAL A 99 -21.40 -10.22 -6.92
CA VAL A 99 -22.30 -9.49 -7.81
C VAL A 99 -22.22 -10.11 -9.19
N HIS A 100 -23.38 -10.46 -9.72
CA HIS A 100 -23.52 -11.15 -10.99
C HIS A 100 -24.33 -10.31 -11.97
N LEU A 101 -23.93 -10.34 -13.23
CA LEU A 101 -24.69 -9.84 -14.35
C LEU A 101 -25.39 -11.00 -15.04
N ASN A 102 -26.71 -10.92 -15.17
CA ASN A 102 -27.49 -11.83 -15.99
C ASN A 102 -27.67 -11.25 -17.38
N GLN A 103 -27.12 -11.94 -18.39
CA GLN A 103 -27.20 -11.55 -19.79
C GLN A 103 -27.53 -12.77 -20.66
N ASN A 104 -28.70 -12.78 -21.32
CA ASN A 104 -29.11 -13.84 -22.26
C ASN A 104 -28.98 -15.28 -21.69
N ASN A 105 -29.47 -15.52 -20.47
CA ASN A 105 -29.32 -16.79 -19.72
C ASN A 105 -27.87 -17.19 -19.35
N HIS A 106 -26.90 -16.29 -19.53
CA HIS A 106 -25.55 -16.44 -19.00
C HIS A 106 -25.35 -15.52 -17.80
N GLU A 107 -24.75 -16.08 -16.75
CA GLU A 107 -24.38 -15.34 -15.55
C GLU A 107 -22.88 -15.05 -15.59
N VAL A 108 -22.53 -13.77 -15.44
CA VAL A 108 -21.14 -13.31 -15.38
C VAL A 108 -20.88 -12.70 -14.01
N GLN A 109 -19.96 -13.28 -13.25
CA GLN A 109 -19.55 -12.72 -11.96
C GLN A 109 -18.68 -11.49 -12.18
N LEU A 110 -19.14 -10.33 -11.71
CA LEU A 110 -18.44 -9.06 -11.89
C LEU A 110 -17.53 -8.74 -10.71
N PHE A 111 -18.04 -8.95 -9.49
CA PHE A 111 -17.39 -8.53 -8.26
C PHE A 111 -17.51 -9.59 -7.18
N ASN A 112 -16.48 -9.70 -6.36
CA ASN A 112 -16.53 -10.41 -5.07
C ASN A 112 -16.18 -9.46 -3.96
N GLY A 113 -16.75 -9.65 -2.78
CA GLY A 113 -16.38 -8.82 -1.65
C GLY A 113 -16.80 -9.40 -0.33
N PHE A 114 -16.42 -8.68 0.72
CA PHE A 114 -16.87 -8.98 2.06
C PHE A 114 -17.04 -7.72 2.90
N ILE A 115 -17.83 -7.86 3.96
CA ILE A 115 -17.91 -6.94 5.10
C ILE A 115 -17.54 -7.75 6.34
N GLN A 116 -16.51 -7.35 7.08
CA GLN A 116 -16.08 -8.01 8.31
C GLN A 116 -16.34 -7.11 9.52
N PRO A 117 -16.95 -7.61 10.61
CA PRO A 117 -16.89 -6.95 11.90
C PRO A 117 -15.44 -6.92 12.39
N VAL A 118 -14.94 -5.74 12.75
CA VAL A 118 -13.55 -5.57 13.17
C VAL A 118 -13.41 -4.62 14.35
N GLU A 119 -12.36 -4.87 15.13
CA GLU A 119 -11.81 -3.93 16.10
C GLU A 119 -10.49 -3.41 15.52
N LEU A 120 -10.46 -2.14 15.14
CA LEU A 120 -9.28 -1.49 14.60
C LEU A 120 -8.69 -0.55 15.65
N PRO A 121 -7.35 -0.43 15.72
CA PRO A 121 -6.73 0.53 16.61
C PRO A 121 -6.98 1.96 16.16
N ASP A 122 -6.87 2.90 17.09
CA ASP A 122 -7.01 4.33 16.80
C ASP A 122 -5.99 4.83 15.78
N LYS A 123 -4.78 4.26 15.79
CA LYS A 123 -3.69 4.65 14.89
C LYS A 123 -2.86 3.45 14.43
N VAL A 124 -2.65 3.38 13.12
CA VAL A 124 -1.66 2.47 12.51
C VAL A 124 -0.63 3.30 11.76
N LEU A 125 0.64 3.16 12.14
CA LEU A 125 1.76 3.85 11.51
C LEU A 125 2.77 2.82 10.97
N LEU A 126 2.99 2.84 9.67
CA LEU A 126 3.96 2.00 8.98
C LEU A 126 5.14 2.87 8.53
N ILE A 127 6.35 2.55 8.98
CA ILE A 127 7.57 3.26 8.61
C ILE A 127 8.42 2.32 7.75
N VAL A 128 8.49 2.66 6.48
CA VAL A 128 9.08 1.81 5.43
C VAL A 128 10.13 2.59 4.67
N GLY A 129 10.85 1.92 3.79
CA GLY A 129 11.83 2.56 2.93
C GLY A 129 12.93 1.60 2.52
N SER A 130 13.86 2.10 1.71
CA SER A 130 15.10 1.40 1.43
C SER A 130 15.90 1.23 2.75
N PRO A 131 16.41 0.02 3.07
CA PRO A 131 17.35 -0.15 4.18
C PRO A 131 18.45 0.91 4.17
N ARG A 132 18.82 1.40 5.36
CA ARG A 132 19.79 2.49 5.58
C ARG A 132 19.32 3.91 5.16
N SER A 133 18.03 4.12 4.95
CA SER A 133 17.43 5.45 4.68
C SER A 133 16.86 6.18 5.91
N GLY A 134 17.28 5.81 7.13
CA GLY A 134 16.83 6.50 8.35
C GLY A 134 15.53 5.98 8.98
N THR A 135 14.98 4.86 8.50
CA THR A 135 13.78 4.22 9.06
C THR A 135 13.91 3.94 10.57
N SER A 136 15.06 3.47 11.04
CA SER A 136 15.29 3.20 12.48
C SER A 136 15.31 4.46 13.34
N ALA A 137 15.88 5.56 12.85
CA ALA A 137 15.90 6.84 13.56
C ALA A 137 14.47 7.39 13.69
N LEU A 138 13.72 7.39 12.58
CA LEU A 138 12.35 7.86 12.57
C LEU A 138 11.39 6.95 13.33
N GLY A 139 11.57 5.62 13.22
CA GLY A 139 10.82 4.62 13.99
C GLY A 139 10.98 4.81 15.50
N LYS A 140 12.22 5.03 15.97
CA LYS A 140 12.48 5.33 17.38
C LYS A 140 11.83 6.63 17.82
N ALA A 141 11.87 7.68 16.99
CA ALA A 141 11.25 8.96 17.29
C ALA A 141 9.72 8.87 17.37
N CYS A 142 9.09 8.23 16.38
CA CYS A 142 7.64 8.02 16.36
C CYS A 142 7.19 7.14 17.53
N ARG A 143 7.94 6.10 17.87
CA ARG A 143 7.67 5.25 19.05
C ARG A 143 7.66 6.05 20.34
N LYS A 144 8.67 6.92 20.56
CA LYS A 144 8.70 7.81 21.74
C LYS A 144 7.60 8.87 21.71
N ALA A 145 7.32 9.44 20.54
CA ALA A 145 6.26 10.43 20.38
C ALA A 145 4.91 9.83 20.77
N LEU A 146 4.53 8.71 20.16
CA LEU A 146 3.24 8.03 20.35
C LEU A 146 3.16 7.17 21.62
N LYS A 147 4.29 6.97 22.32
CA LYS A 147 4.41 5.98 23.41
C LYS A 147 3.94 4.58 22.99
N ALA A 148 4.13 4.24 21.73
CA ALA A 148 3.72 2.97 21.16
C ALA A 148 4.66 1.84 21.60
N GLN A 149 4.10 0.65 21.78
CA GLN A 149 4.88 -0.58 21.79
C GLN A 149 5.23 -0.96 20.34
N ALA A 150 6.49 -1.24 20.07
CA ALA A 150 6.95 -1.66 18.75
C ALA A 150 8.30 -2.37 18.83
N HIS A 151 8.42 -3.45 18.07
CA HIS A 151 9.67 -4.17 17.88
C HIS A 151 10.65 -3.38 16.98
N GLY A 152 11.88 -3.87 16.90
CA GLY A 152 12.90 -3.32 16.00
C GLY A 152 12.45 -3.37 14.55
N GLU A 153 12.01 -4.54 14.07
CA GLU A 153 11.37 -4.82 12.77
C GLU A 153 10.41 -5.99 12.99
N SER A 154 9.17 -5.97 12.46
CA SER A 154 8.21 -7.06 12.71
C SER A 154 8.32 -8.20 11.69
N HIS A 155 8.43 -7.86 10.40
CA HIS A 155 8.33 -8.80 9.27
C HIS A 155 7.01 -9.62 9.21
N VAL A 156 6.03 -9.30 10.06
CA VAL A 156 4.77 -10.06 10.17
C VAL A 156 3.90 -9.83 8.94
N ILE A 157 3.78 -8.57 8.48
CA ILE A 157 2.95 -8.23 7.32
C ILE A 157 3.46 -8.97 6.07
N GLU A 158 4.78 -9.00 5.88
CA GLU A 158 5.42 -9.74 4.79
C GLU A 158 5.15 -11.24 4.89
N GLY A 159 5.33 -11.82 6.09
CA GLY A 159 5.10 -13.24 6.34
C GLY A 159 3.67 -13.67 6.07
N VAL A 160 2.68 -12.93 6.58
CA VAL A 160 1.26 -13.24 6.37
C VAL A 160 0.85 -13.01 4.92
N SER A 161 1.32 -11.93 4.29
CA SER A 161 1.07 -11.66 2.86
C SER A 161 1.64 -12.78 1.97
N LYS A 162 2.80 -13.33 2.32
CA LYS A 162 3.38 -14.47 1.61
C LYS A 162 2.55 -15.75 1.82
N ALA A 163 2.10 -16.01 3.05
CA ALA A 163 1.24 -17.15 3.34
C ALA A 163 -0.09 -17.10 2.55
N LEU A 164 -0.69 -15.91 2.43
CA LEU A 164 -1.88 -15.71 1.60
C LEU A 164 -1.60 -16.09 0.15
N LYS A 165 -0.52 -15.57 -0.45
CA LYS A 165 -0.16 -15.86 -1.84
C LYS A 165 0.04 -17.36 -2.09
N ASP A 166 0.76 -18.03 -1.18
CA ASP A 166 1.00 -19.47 -1.30
C ASP A 166 -0.31 -20.27 -1.13
N THR A 167 -1.27 -19.76 -0.34
CA THR A 167 -2.62 -20.32 -0.21
C THR A 167 -3.45 -20.09 -1.48
N GLU A 168 -3.44 -18.88 -2.05
CA GLU A 168 -4.13 -18.56 -3.32
C GLU A 168 -3.69 -19.50 -4.45
N ILE A 169 -2.36 -19.71 -4.60
CA ILE A 169 -1.82 -20.66 -5.59
C ILE A 169 -2.40 -22.06 -5.39
N PHE A 170 -2.53 -22.54 -4.15
CA PHE A 170 -3.13 -23.86 -3.91
C PHE A 170 -4.62 -23.90 -4.26
N PHE A 171 -5.38 -22.88 -3.90
CA PHE A 171 -6.83 -22.83 -4.13
C PHE A 171 -7.21 -22.52 -5.59
N GLU A 172 -6.27 -22.05 -6.41
CA GLU A 172 -6.51 -21.71 -7.82
C GLU A 172 -5.85 -22.69 -8.79
N ASP A 173 -4.58 -23.02 -8.56
CA ASP A 173 -3.73 -23.69 -9.54
C ASP A 173 -3.53 -25.18 -9.23
N SER A 174 -4.02 -25.68 -8.09
CA SER A 174 -3.90 -27.10 -7.78
C SER A 174 -4.85 -27.95 -8.65
N ILE A 175 -4.41 -29.17 -8.98
CA ILE A 175 -5.26 -30.16 -9.67
C ILE A 175 -6.58 -30.35 -8.91
N THR A 176 -6.53 -30.34 -7.57
CA THR A 176 -7.69 -30.51 -6.69
C THR A 176 -8.67 -29.34 -6.78
N ALA A 177 -8.18 -28.11 -6.99
CA ALA A 177 -8.99 -26.91 -7.21
C ALA A 177 -9.77 -26.96 -8.54
N GLY A 178 -9.26 -27.67 -9.55
CA GLY A 178 -9.94 -27.84 -10.84
C GLY A 178 -11.03 -28.92 -10.85
N ILE A 179 -11.18 -29.71 -9.78
CA ILE A 179 -12.16 -30.80 -9.71
C ILE A 179 -13.47 -30.29 -9.10
N ASN A 180 -14.52 -30.25 -9.92
CA ASN A 180 -15.88 -29.93 -9.48
C ASN A 180 -16.33 -30.86 -8.35
N GLY A 181 -16.95 -30.29 -7.32
CA GLY A 181 -17.42 -31.02 -6.13
C GLY A 181 -16.43 -31.03 -4.96
N ASN A 182 -15.16 -30.67 -5.17
CA ASN A 182 -14.24 -30.43 -4.07
C ASN A 182 -14.49 -29.05 -3.44
N LEU A 183 -14.43 -28.97 -2.10
CA LEU A 183 -14.62 -27.69 -1.41
C LEU A 183 -13.63 -26.61 -1.87
N VAL A 184 -12.37 -26.99 -2.13
CA VAL A 184 -11.32 -26.06 -2.61
C VAL A 184 -11.73 -25.31 -3.90
N ASN A 185 -12.54 -25.94 -4.77
CA ASN A 185 -13.07 -25.32 -5.99
C ASN A 185 -14.15 -24.26 -5.70
N SER A 186 -14.85 -24.38 -4.57
CA SER A 186 -15.98 -23.50 -4.20
C SER A 186 -15.59 -22.37 -3.25
N VAL A 187 -14.36 -22.32 -2.73
CA VAL A 187 -13.90 -21.27 -1.80
C VAL A 187 -13.36 -20.08 -2.60
N PRO A 188 -14.02 -18.91 -2.56
CA PRO A 188 -13.52 -17.72 -3.25
C PRO A 188 -12.25 -17.18 -2.58
N LYS A 189 -11.36 -16.57 -3.37
CA LYS A 189 -10.13 -15.90 -2.89
C LYS A 189 -10.40 -14.90 -1.77
N THR A 190 -11.53 -14.20 -1.85
CA THR A 190 -11.94 -13.20 -0.86
C THR A 190 -12.20 -13.80 0.53
N VAL A 191 -12.54 -15.09 0.64
CA VAL A 191 -12.63 -15.79 1.92
C VAL A 191 -11.24 -16.00 2.53
N LEU A 192 -10.29 -16.49 1.73
CA LEU A 192 -8.92 -16.68 2.19
C LEU A 192 -8.26 -15.36 2.60
N LEU A 193 -8.48 -14.30 1.81
CA LEU A 193 -8.05 -12.95 2.14
C LEU A 193 -8.62 -12.51 3.48
N ALA A 194 -9.94 -12.59 3.68
CA ALA A 194 -10.62 -12.21 4.92
C ALA A 194 -10.01 -12.88 6.16
N GLU A 195 -9.74 -14.19 6.09
CA GLU A 195 -9.11 -14.94 7.19
C GLU A 195 -7.67 -14.51 7.45
N HIS A 196 -6.87 -14.27 6.40
CA HIS A 196 -5.49 -13.79 6.57
C HIS A 196 -5.44 -12.36 7.14
N LEU A 197 -6.40 -11.50 6.81
CA LEU A 197 -6.53 -10.18 7.41
C LEU A 197 -6.86 -10.28 8.90
N ASN A 198 -7.75 -11.19 9.30
CA ASN A 198 -8.06 -11.44 10.70
C ASN A 198 -6.83 -11.97 11.46
N MET A 199 -6.10 -12.92 10.87
CA MET A 199 -4.83 -13.40 11.44
C MET A 199 -3.84 -12.25 11.65
N LEU A 200 -3.63 -11.39 10.65
CA LEU A 200 -2.72 -10.25 10.76
C LEU A 200 -3.14 -9.29 11.88
N ARG A 201 -4.41 -8.89 11.92
CA ARG A 201 -4.96 -8.00 12.94
C ARG A 201 -4.79 -8.58 14.35
N ASN A 202 -5.07 -9.89 14.52
CA ASN A 202 -4.97 -10.58 15.79
C ASN A 202 -3.52 -10.66 16.28
N ILE A 203 -2.55 -10.94 15.40
CA ILE A 203 -1.13 -10.93 15.77
C ILE A 203 -0.74 -9.54 16.27
N TYR A 204 -1.09 -8.49 15.55
CA TYR A 204 -0.75 -7.13 15.96
C TYR A 204 -1.42 -6.71 17.27
N LYS A 205 -2.69 -7.05 17.45
CA LYS A 205 -3.41 -6.82 18.70
C LYS A 205 -2.74 -7.52 19.88
N LEU A 206 -2.30 -8.77 19.70
CA LEU A 206 -1.62 -9.54 20.73
C LEU A 206 -0.30 -8.88 21.19
N TYR A 207 0.48 -8.32 20.27
CA TYR A 207 1.81 -7.78 20.58
C TYR A 207 1.84 -6.27 20.85
N TYR A 208 0.88 -5.51 20.32
CA TYR A 208 0.87 -4.04 20.39
C TYR A 208 -0.41 -3.45 21.03
N GLY A 209 -1.37 -4.30 21.41
CA GLY A 209 -2.63 -3.88 22.03
C GLY A 209 -3.62 -3.24 21.06
N ASP A 210 -4.56 -2.46 21.59
CA ASP A 210 -5.71 -1.95 20.83
C ASP A 210 -5.63 -0.47 20.43
N ILE A 211 -4.60 0.26 20.85
CA ILE A 211 -4.59 1.73 20.71
C ILE A 211 -3.75 2.18 19.52
N ILE A 212 -2.47 1.80 19.49
CA ILE A 212 -1.52 2.22 18.45
C ILE A 212 -0.73 1.01 17.97
N HIS A 213 -0.78 0.77 16.67
CA HIS A 213 0.10 -0.18 15.99
C HIS A 213 1.18 0.61 15.25
N LEU A 214 2.44 0.42 15.63
CA LEU A 214 3.58 0.99 14.93
C LEU A 214 4.47 -0.15 14.44
N ASP A 215 4.63 -0.26 13.12
CA ASP A 215 5.60 -1.16 12.51
C ASP A 215 6.64 -0.38 11.71
N LYS A 216 7.91 -0.68 11.95
CA LYS A 216 9.03 -0.20 11.15
C LYS A 216 9.72 -1.41 10.57
N THR A 217 9.43 -1.72 9.31
CA THR A 217 10.14 -2.74 8.55
C THR A 217 10.57 -2.13 7.21
N PRO A 218 11.88 -1.95 6.96
CA PRO A 218 12.38 -1.51 5.67
C PRO A 218 12.43 -2.68 4.69
N GLY A 219 12.57 -2.37 3.40
CA GLY A 219 12.86 -3.36 2.37
C GLY A 219 11.77 -3.55 1.34
N ILE A 220 12.17 -4.16 0.23
CA ILE A 220 11.31 -4.44 -0.92
C ILE A 220 10.12 -5.36 -0.57
N PRO A 221 10.27 -6.43 0.24
CA PRO A 221 9.12 -7.29 0.53
C PRO A 221 8.03 -6.52 1.31
N MET A 222 8.39 -5.70 2.30
CA MET A 222 7.43 -4.89 3.05
C MET A 222 6.73 -3.87 2.15
N LEU A 223 7.48 -3.23 1.25
CA LEU A 223 6.88 -2.32 0.26
C LEU A 223 5.84 -3.06 -0.61
N HIS A 224 6.15 -4.27 -1.09
CA HIS A 224 5.21 -5.09 -1.86
C HIS A 224 3.97 -5.50 -1.06
N SER A 225 4.10 -5.70 0.25
CA SER A 225 3.02 -6.11 1.14
C SER A 225 2.18 -4.95 1.69
N LEU A 226 2.53 -3.69 1.40
CA LEU A 226 1.73 -2.53 1.84
C LEU A 226 0.27 -2.56 1.37
N PRO A 227 -0.08 -2.94 0.12
CA PRO A 227 -1.48 -3.05 -0.29
C PRO A 227 -2.28 -4.01 0.61
N PHE A 228 -1.69 -5.14 1.02
CA PHE A 228 -2.29 -6.08 1.96
C PHE A 228 -2.46 -5.46 3.36
N ALA A 229 -1.47 -4.71 3.84
CA ALA A 229 -1.59 -3.96 5.10
C ALA A 229 -2.75 -2.95 5.08
N PHE A 230 -3.01 -2.30 3.93
CA PHE A 230 -4.15 -1.38 3.77
C PHE A 230 -5.50 -2.08 3.67
N MET A 231 -5.53 -3.36 3.27
CA MET A 231 -6.73 -4.20 3.41
C MET A 231 -7.02 -4.49 4.89
N ALA A 232 -5.98 -4.71 5.70
CA ALA A 232 -6.12 -4.93 7.14
C ALA A 232 -6.51 -3.64 7.89
N TRP A 233 -5.86 -2.53 7.56
CA TRP A 233 -6.03 -1.22 8.20
C TRP A 233 -6.19 -0.11 7.15
N PRO A 234 -7.40 0.13 6.63
CA PRO A 234 -7.62 1.12 5.57
C PRO A 234 -7.25 2.56 5.94
N ASN A 235 -7.17 2.87 7.25
CA ASN A 235 -6.80 4.17 7.79
C ASN A 235 -5.33 4.29 8.21
N ALA A 236 -4.49 3.31 7.91
CA ALA A 236 -3.07 3.38 8.21
C ALA A 236 -2.39 4.60 7.55
N LYS A 237 -1.36 5.11 8.21
CA LYS A 237 -0.45 6.13 7.68
C LYS A 237 0.91 5.52 7.40
N VAL A 238 1.51 5.89 6.27
CA VAL A 238 2.83 5.42 5.84
C VAL A 238 3.82 6.57 5.84
N ILE A 239 5.00 6.35 6.42
CA ILE A 239 6.16 7.21 6.18
C ILE A 239 7.18 6.43 5.38
N PHE A 240 7.40 6.84 4.12
CA PHE A 240 8.44 6.29 3.27
C PHE A 240 9.74 7.08 3.47
N CYS A 241 10.70 6.45 4.16
CA CYS A 241 12.01 7.03 4.38
C CYS A 241 12.89 6.83 3.13
N LYS A 242 13.40 7.92 2.58
CA LYS A 242 14.26 7.93 1.41
C LYS A 242 15.63 8.52 1.71
N ARG A 243 16.59 8.17 0.87
CA ARG A 243 17.97 8.63 0.93
C ARG A 243 18.58 8.50 -0.45
N ARG A 244 19.40 9.46 -0.81
CA ARG A 244 20.19 9.47 -2.04
C ARG A 244 21.05 8.20 -2.20
N ALA A 245 21.21 7.75 -3.46
CA ALA A 245 21.83 6.46 -3.78
C ALA A 245 23.23 6.32 -3.20
N MET A 246 24.07 7.34 -3.37
CA MET A 246 25.48 7.28 -2.98
C MET A 246 25.65 6.99 -1.49
N GLU A 247 25.01 7.80 -0.64
CA GLU A 247 25.09 7.64 0.80
C GLU A 247 24.40 6.35 1.29
N ASN A 248 23.32 5.94 0.63
CA ASN A 248 22.63 4.71 0.98
C ASN A 248 23.51 3.48 0.69
N ILE A 249 24.06 3.39 -0.53
CA ILE A 249 24.94 2.30 -0.96
C ILE A 249 26.20 2.25 -0.11
N GLN A 250 26.85 3.39 0.14
CA GLN A 250 28.03 3.43 1.03
C GLN A 250 27.71 2.89 2.43
N SER A 251 26.58 3.32 3.01
CA SER A 251 26.14 2.83 4.32
C SER A 251 25.87 1.32 4.32
N ARG A 252 25.32 0.79 3.22
CA ARG A 252 25.07 -0.65 3.06
C ARG A 252 26.35 -1.45 2.86
N LEU A 253 27.31 -0.95 2.10
CA LEU A 253 28.62 -1.61 1.91
C LEU A 253 29.35 -1.78 3.25
N ILE A 254 29.31 -0.76 4.11
CA ILE A 254 29.89 -0.81 5.46
C ILE A 254 29.16 -1.85 6.33
N LYS A 255 27.82 -1.87 6.31
CA LYS A 255 27.01 -2.75 7.18
C LYS A 255 26.97 -4.20 6.69
N PHE A 256 26.96 -4.40 5.38
CA PHE A 256 26.79 -5.69 4.71
C PHE A 256 27.89 -5.90 3.65
N PRO A 257 29.17 -6.02 4.08
CA PRO A 257 30.32 -6.08 3.17
C PRO A 257 30.35 -7.33 2.27
N LYS A 258 29.56 -8.36 2.59
CA LYS A 258 29.45 -9.59 1.80
C LYS A 258 28.56 -9.44 0.56
N VAL A 259 27.75 -8.38 0.48
CA VAL A 259 26.89 -8.08 -0.68
C VAL A 259 27.63 -7.08 -1.55
N ASN A 260 27.74 -7.38 -2.85
CA ASN A 260 28.55 -6.55 -3.74
C ASN A 260 27.88 -5.20 -4.06
N PHE A 261 28.68 -4.27 -4.59
CA PHE A 261 28.25 -2.91 -4.95
C PHE A 261 27.00 -2.90 -5.83
N PHE A 262 27.05 -3.65 -6.94
CA PHE A 262 25.98 -3.69 -7.92
C PHE A 262 24.65 -4.20 -7.34
N GLN A 263 24.70 -5.18 -6.43
CA GLN A 263 23.51 -5.68 -5.73
C GLN A 263 22.90 -4.59 -4.85
N HIS A 264 23.70 -3.79 -4.13
CA HIS A 264 23.19 -2.67 -3.35
C HIS A 264 22.54 -1.60 -4.22
N ALA A 265 23.16 -1.26 -5.36
CA ALA A 265 22.61 -0.32 -6.33
C ALA A 265 21.25 -0.80 -6.88
N LYS A 266 21.18 -2.07 -7.30
CA LYS A 266 19.92 -2.70 -7.74
C LYS A 266 18.84 -2.67 -6.68
N GLN A 267 19.17 -3.02 -5.44
CA GLN A 267 18.19 -3.02 -4.33
C GLN A 267 17.70 -1.61 -4.00
N TRP A 268 18.58 -0.60 -4.05
CA TRP A 268 18.19 0.79 -3.87
C TRP A 268 17.19 1.22 -4.94
N LYS A 269 17.53 1.03 -6.23
CA LYS A 269 16.66 1.31 -7.38
C LYS A 269 15.30 0.61 -7.24
N GLN A 270 15.34 -0.70 -6.98
CA GLN A 270 14.13 -1.52 -6.89
C GLN A 270 13.21 -1.06 -5.74
N SER A 271 13.77 -0.53 -4.64
CA SER A 271 12.97 0.01 -3.54
C SER A 271 12.08 1.18 -4.00
N PHE A 272 12.60 2.09 -4.83
CA PHE A 272 11.81 3.21 -5.36
C PHE A 272 10.78 2.78 -6.40
N ILE A 273 11.13 1.81 -7.27
CA ILE A 273 10.19 1.22 -8.23
C ILE A 273 9.02 0.56 -7.48
N THR A 274 9.32 -0.32 -6.53
CA THR A 274 8.30 -1.02 -5.73
C THR A 274 7.47 -0.05 -4.90
N TRP A 275 8.09 1.00 -4.34
CA TRP A 275 7.35 2.05 -3.63
C TRP A 275 6.32 2.73 -4.54
N ARG A 276 6.71 3.20 -5.73
CA ARG A 276 5.77 3.84 -6.67
C ARG A 276 4.63 2.92 -7.09
N GLN A 277 4.94 1.66 -7.39
CA GLN A 277 3.92 0.67 -7.75
C GLN A 277 2.93 0.43 -6.61
N SER A 278 3.43 0.28 -5.38
CA SER A 278 2.60 0.05 -4.19
C SER A 278 1.75 1.28 -3.90
N ARG A 279 2.32 2.49 -4.04
CA ARG A 279 1.61 3.76 -3.91
C ARG A 279 0.46 3.87 -4.91
N GLN A 280 0.71 3.57 -6.18
CA GLN A 280 -0.34 3.56 -7.21
C GLN A 280 -1.46 2.58 -6.87
N LYS A 281 -1.12 1.34 -6.48
CA LYS A 281 -2.10 0.32 -6.10
C LYS A 281 -2.95 0.75 -4.89
N ILE A 282 -2.32 1.26 -3.84
CA ILE A 282 -3.02 1.69 -2.62
C ILE A 282 -3.92 2.89 -2.90
N THR A 283 -3.44 3.87 -3.68
CA THR A 283 -4.27 5.00 -4.11
C THR A 283 -5.48 4.53 -4.92
N GLN A 284 -5.33 3.53 -5.79
CA GLN A 284 -6.45 2.96 -6.53
C GLN A 284 -7.43 2.21 -5.62
N LEU A 285 -6.93 1.47 -4.63
CA LEU A 285 -7.75 0.75 -3.64
C LEU A 285 -8.56 1.71 -2.76
N LEU A 286 -7.92 2.77 -2.25
CA LEU A 286 -8.55 3.71 -1.29
C LEU A 286 -9.26 4.89 -1.96
N LYS A 287 -8.97 5.17 -3.24
CA LYS A 287 -9.38 6.39 -3.97
C LYS A 287 -9.01 7.70 -3.25
N ARG A 288 -7.87 7.70 -2.54
CA ARG A 288 -7.31 8.88 -1.85
C ARG A 288 -5.79 8.84 -1.81
N ASN A 289 -5.17 9.99 -1.52
CA ASN A 289 -3.71 10.18 -1.52
C ASN A 289 -3.15 10.71 -0.19
N ASP A 290 -3.98 10.92 0.83
CA ASP A 290 -3.57 11.48 2.13
C ASP A 290 -2.97 10.45 3.10
N TRP A 291 -2.68 9.23 2.63
CA TRP A 291 -2.27 8.09 3.47
C TRP A 291 -0.75 7.94 3.62
N PHE A 292 0.07 8.68 2.87
CA PHE A 292 1.54 8.61 2.96
C PHE A 292 2.21 9.98 3.00
N VAL A 293 3.46 9.97 3.46
CA VAL A 293 4.44 11.05 3.29
C VAL A 293 5.82 10.45 3.01
N GLU A 294 6.65 11.16 2.24
CA GLU A 294 8.04 10.79 2.00
C GLU A 294 8.95 11.68 2.85
N VAL A 295 9.94 11.09 3.53
CA VAL A 295 10.88 11.82 4.39
C VAL A 295 12.30 11.46 3.99
N ASP A 296 13.10 12.48 3.65
CA ASP A 296 14.50 12.29 3.34
C ASP A 296 15.36 12.21 4.61
N GLN A 297 16.33 11.29 4.63
CA GLN A 297 17.29 11.22 5.72
C GLN A 297 18.13 12.49 5.87
N TYR A 298 18.46 13.15 4.76
CA TYR A 298 19.19 14.40 4.78
C TYR A 298 18.37 15.51 5.46
N ASP A 299 17.09 15.65 5.10
CA ASP A 299 16.18 16.61 5.75
C ASP A 299 16.03 16.33 7.26
N MET A 300 15.96 15.06 7.66
CA MET A 300 15.98 14.70 9.09
C MET A 300 17.26 15.13 9.80
N ALA A 301 18.39 15.23 9.09
CA ALA A 301 19.67 15.62 9.65
C ALA A 301 19.84 17.15 9.71
N VAL A 302 19.47 17.87 8.65
CA VAL A 302 19.74 19.32 8.52
C VAL A 302 18.55 20.21 8.90
N SER A 303 17.33 19.67 8.83
CA SER A 303 16.07 20.43 8.99
C SER A 303 15.05 19.67 9.84
N ALA A 304 15.49 19.05 10.95
CA ALA A 304 14.67 18.18 11.78
C ALA A 304 13.36 18.82 12.27
N GLU A 305 13.39 20.12 12.61
CA GLU A 305 12.19 20.87 13.05
C GLU A 305 11.13 20.94 11.96
N LYS A 306 11.51 21.26 10.72
CA LYS A 306 10.61 21.29 9.57
C LYS A 306 9.96 19.92 9.34
N VAL A 307 10.78 18.86 9.36
CA VAL A 307 10.29 17.48 9.23
C VAL A 307 9.30 17.13 10.36
N CYS A 308 9.58 17.54 11.60
CA CYS A 308 8.68 17.29 12.73
C CYS A 308 7.34 18.02 12.60
N ILE A 309 7.33 19.26 12.11
CA ILE A 309 6.09 20.02 11.88
C ILE A 309 5.24 19.35 10.81
N GLU A 310 5.84 18.93 9.70
CA GLU A 310 5.16 18.24 8.60
C GLU A 310 4.58 16.88 9.07
N LEU A 311 5.38 16.08 9.78
CA LEU A 311 4.93 14.82 10.37
C LEU A 311 3.86 15.03 11.46
N GLY A 312 3.98 16.09 12.26
CA GLY A 312 3.01 16.46 13.27
C GLY A 312 1.64 16.71 12.66
N LYS A 313 1.57 17.46 11.54
CA LYS A 313 0.34 17.68 10.78
C LYS A 313 -0.19 16.38 10.17
N PHE A 314 0.67 15.63 9.47
CA PHE A 314 0.31 14.40 8.77
C PHE A 314 -0.26 13.32 9.70
N LEU A 315 0.42 13.09 10.84
CA LEU A 315 0.03 12.09 11.83
C LEU A 315 -1.00 12.62 12.85
N ARG A 316 -1.39 13.90 12.74
CA ARG A 316 -2.27 14.60 13.69
C ARG A 316 -1.79 14.46 15.13
N LEU A 317 -0.51 14.78 15.35
CA LEU A 317 0.10 14.74 16.68
C LEU A 317 -0.37 15.91 17.53
N THR A 318 -0.55 15.65 18.83
CA THR A 318 -0.65 16.69 19.85
C THR A 318 0.68 17.44 19.97
N LYS A 319 0.65 18.66 20.53
CA LYS A 319 1.88 19.44 20.77
C LYS A 319 2.90 18.74 21.65
N SER A 320 2.43 17.93 22.59
CA SER A 320 3.30 17.11 23.45
C SER A 320 4.00 15.98 22.68
N GLU A 321 3.28 15.32 21.76
CA GLU A 321 3.83 14.29 20.89
C GLU A 321 4.82 14.87 19.87
N GLU A 322 4.49 16.00 19.24
CA GLU A 322 5.36 16.73 18.31
C GLU A 322 6.68 17.13 19.00
N LYS A 323 6.62 17.64 20.24
CA LYS A 323 7.81 17.95 21.04
C LYS A 323 8.67 16.72 21.33
N ARG A 324 8.07 15.56 21.66
CA ARG A 324 8.80 14.31 21.87
C ARG A 324 9.45 13.79 20.59
N LEU A 325 8.77 13.92 19.45
CA LEU A 325 9.29 13.56 18.14
C LEU A 325 10.56 14.37 17.84
N LEU A 326 10.48 15.71 17.98
CA LEU A 326 11.61 16.62 17.75
C LEU A 326 12.77 16.33 18.71
N LEU A 327 12.49 16.20 20.01
CA LEU A 327 13.53 15.89 20.99
C LEU A 327 14.28 14.61 20.63
N GLN A 328 13.57 13.56 20.20
CA GLN A 328 14.21 12.31 19.83
C GLN A 328 14.98 12.40 18.51
N LEU A 329 14.43 13.06 17.47
CA LEU A 329 15.12 13.22 16.19
C LEU A 329 16.39 14.06 16.33
N SER A 330 16.35 15.14 17.13
CA SER A 330 17.50 16.01 17.38
C SER A 330 18.49 15.45 18.41
N SER A 331 18.17 14.34 19.09
CA SER A 331 19.07 13.73 20.08
C SER A 331 20.31 13.12 19.43
N THR A 332 21.39 13.00 20.21
CA THR A 332 22.60 12.25 19.86
C THR A 332 22.40 10.73 19.93
N ASP A 333 21.33 10.27 20.58
CA ASP A 333 20.94 8.86 20.71
C ASP A 333 20.25 8.33 19.43
N ARG A 334 20.96 8.43 18.30
CA ARG A 334 20.53 7.94 16.98
C ARG A 334 21.12 6.54 16.73
N PRO A 335 20.29 5.52 16.43
CA PRO A 335 20.78 4.18 16.15
C PRO A 335 21.64 4.15 14.86
N GLU A 336 22.78 3.45 14.94
CA GLU A 336 23.63 3.05 13.81
C GLU A 336 24.13 4.19 12.90
N GLN A 337 24.68 5.26 13.49
CA GLN A 337 25.43 6.28 12.76
C GLN A 337 26.76 5.71 12.25
N THR A 338 26.90 5.62 10.93
CA THR A 338 28.12 5.15 10.25
C THR A 338 29.16 6.25 10.02
N SER A 339 28.86 7.50 10.37
CA SER A 339 29.81 8.61 10.34
C SER A 339 29.43 9.68 11.37
N ALA A 340 30.42 10.36 11.94
CA ALA A 340 30.19 11.62 12.64
C ALA A 340 29.40 12.55 11.71
N LEU A 341 28.52 13.38 12.28
CA LEU A 341 27.63 14.31 11.57
C LEU A 341 28.43 15.31 10.71
N THR A 342 28.90 14.89 9.53
CA THR A 342 29.22 15.83 8.46
C THR A 342 27.89 16.29 7.90
N LEU A 343 27.45 17.48 8.32
CA LEU A 343 26.24 18.14 7.83
C LEU A 343 26.31 18.45 6.32
N LYS A 344 27.50 18.37 5.72
CA LYS A 344 27.71 18.57 4.28
C LYS A 344 27.48 17.26 3.53
N ALA A 345 26.64 17.32 2.50
CA ALA A 345 26.50 16.25 1.53
C ALA A 345 27.83 16.04 0.78
N LYS A 346 28.08 14.78 0.40
CA LYS A 346 29.29 14.40 -0.33
C LYS A 346 29.05 14.46 -1.83
N SER A 347 30.04 14.88 -2.60
CA SER A 347 30.06 14.66 -4.04
C SER A 347 30.36 13.20 -4.36
N LEU A 348 30.07 12.76 -5.58
CA LEU A 348 30.36 11.39 -6.04
C LEU A 348 31.85 11.02 -5.90
N GLN A 349 32.74 11.98 -6.10
CA GLN A 349 34.19 11.79 -5.99
C GLN A 349 34.65 11.50 -4.56
N ASP A 350 33.91 11.97 -3.54
CA ASP A 350 34.26 11.80 -2.13
C ASP A 350 34.05 10.37 -1.60
N PHE A 351 33.47 9.48 -2.42
CA PHE A 351 33.20 8.09 -2.05
C PHE A 351 34.36 7.13 -2.36
N ASN A 352 35.36 7.57 -3.13
CA ASN A 352 36.53 6.75 -3.54
C ASN A 352 36.15 5.39 -4.16
N TRP A 353 35.07 5.39 -4.96
CA TRP A 353 34.64 4.21 -5.73
C TRP A 353 35.43 4.09 -7.02
N SER A 354 35.62 2.87 -7.53
CA SER A 354 36.30 2.66 -8.80
C SER A 354 35.45 3.15 -9.98
N GLU A 355 36.08 3.48 -11.11
CA GLU A 355 35.36 3.89 -12.33
C GLU A 355 34.26 2.89 -12.72
N SER A 356 34.55 1.59 -12.64
CA SER A 356 33.55 0.54 -12.87
C SER A 356 32.34 0.63 -11.93
N GLN A 357 32.54 1.00 -10.66
CA GLN A 357 31.44 1.19 -9.72
C GLN A 357 30.64 2.47 -10.02
N LEU A 358 31.32 3.53 -10.47
CA LEU A 358 30.66 4.78 -10.89
C LEU A 358 29.79 4.55 -12.13
N ASP A 359 30.29 3.81 -13.11
CA ASP A 359 29.54 3.43 -14.32
C ASP A 359 28.33 2.56 -13.97
N GLU A 360 28.51 1.56 -13.09
CA GLU A 360 27.42 0.72 -12.61
C GLU A 360 26.35 1.52 -11.86
N LEU A 361 26.76 2.45 -11.00
CA LEU A 361 25.86 3.33 -10.27
C LEU A 361 25.01 4.13 -11.25
N ARG A 362 25.63 4.82 -12.20
CA ARG A 362 24.94 5.66 -13.18
C ARG A 362 23.96 4.85 -14.01
N LYS A 363 24.46 3.78 -14.63
CA LYS A 363 23.65 2.84 -15.42
C LYS A 363 22.46 2.27 -14.64
N CYS A 364 22.63 1.99 -13.36
CA CYS A 364 21.58 1.40 -12.55
C CYS A 364 20.59 2.44 -12.00
N CYS A 365 21.10 3.57 -11.50
CA CYS A 365 20.40 4.46 -10.57
C CYS A 365 20.02 5.82 -11.16
N ASP A 366 20.59 6.27 -12.29
CA ASP A 366 20.40 7.63 -12.82
C ASP A 366 18.93 8.03 -12.93
N LYS A 367 18.13 7.18 -13.59
CA LYS A 367 16.69 7.42 -13.74
C LYS A 367 16.00 7.66 -12.40
N GLU A 368 16.30 6.84 -11.40
CA GLU A 368 15.68 6.96 -10.08
C GLU A 368 16.23 8.13 -9.28
N MET A 369 17.52 8.46 -9.42
CA MET A 369 18.13 9.65 -8.82
C MET A 369 17.42 10.91 -9.32
N ILE A 370 17.25 11.05 -10.64
CA ILE A 370 16.57 12.17 -11.29
C ILE A 370 15.11 12.25 -10.83
N MET A 371 14.37 11.13 -10.88
CA MET A 371 12.96 11.08 -10.44
C MET A 371 12.77 11.43 -8.95
N GLN A 372 13.82 11.36 -8.14
CA GLN A 372 13.80 11.72 -6.72
C GLN A 372 14.43 13.09 -6.43
N ASN A 373 14.77 13.84 -7.49
CA ASN A 373 15.43 15.14 -7.43
C ASN A 373 16.82 15.12 -6.79
N TYR A 374 17.57 14.02 -6.88
CA TYR A 374 18.92 13.92 -6.30
C TYR A 374 20.02 14.27 -7.30
N SER A 375 21.01 15.04 -6.85
CA SER A 375 22.24 15.32 -7.60
C SER A 375 23.37 14.33 -7.25
N TYR A 376 24.40 14.26 -8.10
CA TYR A 376 25.66 13.58 -7.77
C TYR A 376 26.69 14.51 -7.10
N SER A 377 26.36 15.78 -6.87
CA SER A 377 27.24 16.80 -6.28
C SER A 377 27.00 16.98 -4.78
N ASP A 378 27.70 17.92 -4.17
CA ASP A 378 27.54 18.35 -2.79
C ASP A 378 26.25 19.17 -2.53
N THR A 379 25.48 19.52 -3.56
CA THR A 379 24.19 20.23 -3.41
C THR A 379 23.06 19.34 -2.90
N TYR A 380 23.27 18.02 -2.83
CA TYR A 380 22.31 16.96 -2.48
C TYR A 380 21.15 16.79 -3.47
N TYR A 381 20.45 17.88 -3.79
CA TYR A 381 19.35 17.94 -4.75
C TYR A 381 19.79 18.53 -6.09
N LEU A 382 19.07 18.22 -7.17
CA LEU A 382 19.26 18.89 -8.47
C LEU A 382 18.85 20.37 -8.31
N ASN A 383 19.62 21.26 -8.92
CA ASN A 383 19.22 22.65 -9.06
C ASN A 383 18.22 22.70 -10.23
N ASN A 384 17.05 23.30 -10.03
CA ASN A 384 15.99 23.40 -11.05
C ASN A 384 16.39 24.25 -12.29
N ASP A 385 17.63 24.73 -12.37
CA ASP A 385 18.14 25.56 -13.46
C ASP A 385 18.86 24.76 -14.57
N GLN A 386 18.76 23.42 -14.58
CA GLN A 386 19.43 22.55 -15.57
C GLN A 386 18.49 21.61 -16.36
N GLU A 387 17.18 21.89 -16.41
CA GLU A 387 16.23 21.11 -17.25
C GLU A 387 16.05 21.63 -18.69
N GLU A 388 16.66 22.75 -19.08
CA GLU A 388 16.76 23.14 -20.50
C GLU A 388 18.13 22.74 -21.06
N THR A 389 18.35 21.46 -21.33
CA THR A 389 19.26 20.99 -22.40
C THR A 389 19.26 19.46 -22.43
N ASN A 390 18.36 18.89 -23.23
CA ASN A 390 18.64 17.82 -24.20
C ASN A 390 17.28 17.28 -24.69
N ASP A 391 16.73 17.99 -25.67
CA ASP A 391 15.85 17.41 -26.69
C ASP A 391 16.67 16.53 -27.66
#